data_AF-A0A239FMW9-F1
#
_entry.id   AF-A0A239FMW9-F1
#
_cell.length_a   1.000
_cell.length_b   1.000
_cell.length_c   1.000
_cell.angle_alpha   90.00
_cell.angle_beta   90.00
_cell.angle_gamma   90.00
#
_symmetry.space_group_name_H-M   'P 1'
#
loop_
_entity.id
_entity.type
_entity.pdbx_description
1 polymer ?
#
loop_
_entity_poly.entity_id
_entity_poly.type
_entity_poly.pdbx_seq_one_letter_code
_entity_poly.pdbx_strand_id
1 'polypeptide(L)'
;MPRGARDTAAVLGLVGLVGWPIGAGMLGWLLVISSDSCGPDDPELICSARGQQLAGDIPLYGSFAAIVVGVAGMVAGPRWRALGLTLGYLINLGCSLTGVIIAAR
;
A
#
# COMPACT_ATOMS: atom_id res chain seq x y z
N MET A 1 1.06 -28.63 6.91
CA MET A 1 2.31 -27.85 6.80
C MET A 1 3.17 -28.06 8.04
N PRO A 2 4.47 -28.38 7.87
CA PRO A 2 5.45 -28.39 8.96
C PRO A 2 5.48 -27.04 9.69
N ARG A 3 5.75 -27.02 11.01
CA ARG A 3 5.84 -25.77 11.79
C ARG A 3 6.87 -24.80 11.21
N GLY A 4 8.05 -25.28 10.84
CA GLY A 4 9.09 -24.46 10.22
C GLY A 4 8.64 -23.76 8.92
N ALA A 5 7.88 -24.45 8.06
CA ALA A 5 7.36 -23.84 6.83
C ALA A 5 6.36 -22.71 7.10
N ARG A 6 5.58 -22.80 8.19
CA ARG A 6 4.62 -21.74 8.59
C ARG A 6 5.33 -20.52 9.13
N ASP A 7 6.36 -20.71 9.94
CA ASP A 7 7.14 -19.60 10.49
C ASP A 7 7.91 -18.88 9.36
N THR A 8 8.53 -19.62 8.42
CA THR A 8 9.16 -19.03 7.24
C THR A 8 8.16 -18.22 6.40
N ALA A 9 6.97 -18.77 6.14
CA ALA A 9 5.94 -18.06 5.37
C ALA A 9 5.47 -16.76 6.08
N ALA A 10 5.32 -16.78 7.40
CA ALA A 10 4.95 -15.61 8.17
C ALA A 10 6.05 -14.53 8.14
N VAL A 11 7.32 -14.93 8.24
CA VAL A 11 8.46 -14.01 8.11
C VAL A 11 8.52 -13.41 6.71
N LEU A 12 8.38 -14.22 5.66
CA LEU A 12 8.35 -13.73 4.28
C LEU A 12 7.19 -12.75 4.04
N GLY A 13 6.00 -13.05 4.59
CA GLY A 13 4.85 -12.15 4.52
C GLY A 13 5.12 -10.82 5.24
N LEU A 14 5.79 -10.85 6.40
CA LEU A 14 6.16 -9.63 7.11
C LEU A 14 7.21 -8.82 6.34
N VAL A 15 8.24 -9.48 5.80
CA VAL A 15 9.27 -8.83 4.96
C VAL A 15 8.63 -8.16 3.76
N GLY A 16 7.67 -8.82 3.10
CA GLY A 16 6.92 -8.23 2.00
C GLY A 16 6.12 -6.99 2.40
N LEU A 17 5.44 -7.01 3.55
CA LEU A 17 4.74 -5.83 4.08
C LEU A 17 5.70 -4.68 4.38
N VAL A 18 6.84 -4.96 5.00
CA VAL A 18 7.84 -3.96 5.38
C VAL A 18 8.57 -3.41 4.15
N GLY A 19 8.74 -4.20 3.09
CA GLY A 19 9.33 -3.75 1.82
C GLY A 19 8.38 -2.93 0.95
N TRP A 20 7.06 -3.09 1.13
CA TRP A 20 6.04 -2.43 0.30
C TRP A 20 6.10 -0.90 0.25
N PRO A 21 6.46 -0.14 1.31
CA PRO A 21 6.57 1.32 1.24
C PRO A 21 7.47 1.83 0.11
N ILE A 22 8.51 1.08 -0.26
CA ILE A 22 9.38 1.41 -1.40
C ILE A 22 8.58 1.35 -2.70
N GLY A 23 7.80 0.29 -2.88
CA GLY A 23 6.91 0.12 -4.03
C GLY A 23 5.77 1.14 -4.05
N ALA A 24 5.20 1.46 -2.88
CA ALA A 24 4.16 2.47 -2.75
C ALA A 24 4.67 3.88 -3.07
N GLY A 25 5.89 4.21 -2.64
CA GLY A 25 6.55 5.47 -3.00
C GLY A 25 6.83 5.57 -4.51
N MET A 26 7.35 4.49 -5.11
CA MET A 26 7.54 4.42 -6.57
C MET A 26 6.21 4.55 -7.32
N LEU A 27 5.16 3.87 -6.86
CA LEU A 27 3.82 3.98 -7.43
C LEU A 27 3.31 5.42 -7.35
N GLY A 28 3.37 6.05 -6.18
CA GLY A 28 2.96 7.44 -6.00
C GLY A 28 3.69 8.40 -6.94
N TRP A 29 5.01 8.23 -7.08
CA TRP A 29 5.80 9.02 -8.03
C TRP A 29 5.38 8.82 -9.49
N LEU A 30 5.12 7.57 -9.90
CA LEU A 30 4.63 7.26 -11.25
C LEU A 30 3.24 7.87 -11.53
N LEU A 31 2.34 7.83 -10.55
CA LEU A 31 1.00 8.42 -10.68
C LEU A 31 1.04 9.94 -10.81
N VAL A 32 1.97 10.60 -10.11
CA VAL A 32 2.17 12.06 -10.23
C VAL A 32 2.77 12.40 -11.60
N ILE A 33 3.78 11.67 -12.08
CA ILE A 33 4.36 11.94 -13.42
C ILE A 33 3.35 11.73 -14.54
N SER A 34 2.42 10.78 -14.41
CA SER A 34 1.37 10.64 -15.42
C SER A 34 0.46 11.87 -15.56
N SER A 35 0.48 12.79 -14.59
CA SER A 35 -0.27 14.04 -14.66
C SER A 35 0.49 15.21 -15.31
N ASP A 36 1.76 15.03 -15.70
CA ASP A 36 2.52 16.08 -16.42
C ASP A 36 1.95 16.38 -17.82
N SER A 37 1.10 15.49 -18.35
CA SER A 37 0.37 15.71 -19.61
C SER A 37 -0.93 16.52 -19.45
N CYS A 38 -1.31 16.90 -18.24
CA CYS A 38 -2.53 17.67 -18.00
C CYS A 38 -2.46 19.06 -18.65
N GLY A 39 -3.47 19.38 -19.45
CA GLY A 39 -3.75 20.71 -19.96
C GLY A 39 -4.50 21.59 -18.95
N PRO A 40 -4.55 22.90 -19.20
CA PRO A 40 -5.19 23.87 -18.28
C PRO A 40 -6.71 23.69 -18.11
N ASP A 41 -7.36 22.95 -19.01
CA ASP A 41 -8.82 22.72 -19.00
C ASP A 41 -9.21 21.26 -18.66
N ASP A 42 -8.25 20.41 -18.28
CA ASP A 42 -8.55 19.01 -17.99
C ASP A 42 -9.33 18.87 -16.66
N PRO A 43 -10.49 18.19 -16.66
CA PRO A 43 -11.35 18.07 -15.49
C PRO A 43 -10.88 17.01 -14.49
N GLU A 44 -9.80 16.29 -14.80
CA GLU A 44 -9.35 15.15 -14.02
C GLU A 44 -8.81 15.59 -12.65
N LEU A 45 -9.18 14.86 -11.60
CA LEU A 45 -8.82 15.20 -10.23
C LEU A 45 -7.29 15.21 -10.05
N ILE A 46 -6.59 14.30 -10.73
CA ILE A 46 -5.12 14.20 -10.72
C ILE A 46 -4.42 15.44 -11.30
N CYS A 47 -5.07 16.23 -12.16
CA CYS A 47 -4.51 17.46 -12.70
C CYS A 47 -4.51 18.62 -11.67
N SER A 48 -5.15 18.43 -10.52
CA SER A 48 -5.07 19.35 -9.39
C SER A 48 -3.94 18.99 -8.43
N ALA A 49 -3.28 19.99 -7.84
CA ALA A 49 -2.24 19.78 -6.82
C ALA A 49 -2.72 18.88 -5.65
N ARG A 50 -4.00 18.98 -5.29
CA ARG A 50 -4.62 18.14 -4.26
C ARG A 50 -4.79 16.69 -4.71
N GLY A 51 -5.14 16.45 -5.97
CA GLY A 51 -5.26 15.10 -6.53
C GLY A 51 -3.91 14.40 -6.62
N GLN A 52 -2.87 15.09 -7.09
CA GLN A 52 -1.49 14.57 -7.11
C GLN A 52 -1.03 14.15 -5.71
N GLN A 53 -1.26 15.02 -4.72
CA GLN A 53 -0.88 14.74 -3.34
C GLN A 53 -1.64 13.53 -2.79
N LEU A 54 -2.95 13.43 -3.00
CA LEU A 54 -3.73 12.29 -2.55
C LEU A 54 -3.34 10.99 -3.26
N ALA A 55 -3.11 11.01 -4.58
CA ALA A 55 -2.70 9.85 -5.35
C ALA A 55 -1.34 9.30 -4.91
N GLY A 56 -0.41 10.18 -4.52
CA GLY A 56 0.89 9.80 -3.98
C GLY A 56 0.87 9.37 -2.52
N ASP A 57 0.16 10.12 -1.67
CA ASP A 57 0.20 9.96 -0.22
C ASP A 57 -0.63 8.76 0.27
N ILE A 58 -1.78 8.48 -0.36
CA ILE A 58 -2.68 7.39 0.09
C ILE A 58 -1.99 6.02 0.04
N PRO A 59 -1.34 5.61 -1.06
CA PRO A 59 -0.58 4.35 -1.10
C PRO A 59 0.52 4.30 -0.03
N LEU A 60 1.22 5.42 0.17
CA LEU A 60 2.35 5.50 1.12
C LEU A 60 1.88 5.39 2.58
N TYR A 61 0.93 6.21 3.01
CA TYR A 61 0.39 6.14 4.37
C TYR A 61 -0.37 4.83 4.63
N GLY A 62 -1.05 4.31 3.61
CA GLY A 62 -1.64 2.97 3.64
C GLY A 62 -0.61 1.89 3.95
N SER A 63 0.60 2.01 3.38
CA SER A 63 1.69 1.05 3.64
C SER A 63 2.18 1.04 5.09
N PHE A 64 2.27 2.21 5.73
CA PHE A 64 2.61 2.28 7.15
C PHE A 64 1.51 1.67 8.03
N ALA A 65 0.24 1.94 7.74
CA ALA A 65 -0.87 1.32 8.44
C ALA A 65 -0.88 -0.21 8.28
N ALA A 66 -0.60 -0.70 7.08
CA ALA A 66 -0.48 -2.13 6.78
C ALA A 66 0.63 -2.82 7.59
N ILE A 67 1.79 -2.18 7.74
CA ILE A 67 2.89 -2.68 8.58
C ILE A 67 2.46 -2.80 10.03
N VAL A 68 1.81 -1.76 10.58
CA VAL A 68 1.33 -1.76 11.97
C VAL A 68 0.39 -2.94 12.21
N VAL A 69 -0.58 -3.17 11.31
CA VAL A 69 -1.54 -4.27 11.42
C VAL A 69 -0.86 -5.64 11.29
N GLY A 70 0.06 -5.79 10.33
CA GLY A 70 0.84 -7.01 10.15
C GLY A 70 1.69 -7.36 11.37
N VAL A 71 2.43 -6.38 11.89
CA VAL A 71 3.27 -6.53 13.10
C VAL A 71 2.40 -6.82 14.33
N ALA A 72 1.29 -6.12 14.51
CA ALA A 72 0.38 -6.38 15.63
C ALA A 72 -0.14 -7.83 15.62
N GLY A 73 -0.48 -8.38 14.45
CA GLY A 73 -0.86 -9.79 14.32
C GLY A 73 0.28 -10.76 14.64
N MET A 74 1.53 -10.38 14.33
CA MET A 74 2.72 -11.16 14.67
C MET A 74 2.98 -11.20 16.18
N VAL A 75 2.80 -10.06 16.86
CA VAL A 75 2.98 -9.90 18.31
C VAL A 75 1.85 -10.59 19.09
N ALA A 76 0.61 -10.55 18.60
CA ALA A 76 -0.56 -11.13 19.27
C ALA A 76 -0.55 -12.67 19.36
N GLY A 77 0.38 -13.33 18.65
CA GLY A 77 0.66 -14.76 18.77
C GLY A 77 0.20 -15.62 17.58
N PRO A 78 0.49 -16.93 17.61
CA PRO A 78 0.41 -17.81 16.42
C PRO A 78 -0.96 -17.85 15.75
N ARG A 79 -2.04 -17.69 16.53
CA ARG A 79 -3.43 -17.70 16.04
C ARG A 79 -3.79 -16.48 15.19
N TRP A 80 -3.10 -15.35 15.38
CA TRP A 80 -3.42 -14.09 14.73
C TRP A 80 -2.48 -13.71 13.59
N ARG A 81 -1.31 -14.36 13.48
CA ARG A 81 -0.29 -14.04 12.47
C ARG A 81 -0.85 -13.95 11.06
N ALA A 82 -1.57 -15.00 10.64
CA ALA A 82 -2.16 -15.06 9.31
C ALA A 82 -3.17 -13.93 9.10
N LEU A 83 -4.05 -13.68 10.07
CA LEU A 83 -5.05 -12.62 9.98
C LEU A 83 -4.40 -11.24 9.87
N GLY A 84 -3.43 -10.92 10.73
CA GLY A 84 -2.75 -9.61 10.70
C GLY A 84 -2.00 -9.38 9.40
N LEU A 85 -1.29 -10.39 8.88
CA LEU A 85 -0.63 -10.31 7.58
C LEU A 85 -1.65 -10.11 6.45
N THR A 86 -2.72 -10.90 6.41
CA THR A 86 -3.77 -10.77 5.39
C THR A 86 -4.40 -9.38 5.43
N LEU A 87 -4.77 -8.87 6.61
CA LEU A 87 -5.33 -7.53 6.75
C LEU A 87 -4.34 -6.45 6.32
N GLY A 88 -3.06 -6.57 6.68
CA GLY A 88 -2.02 -5.67 6.20
C GLY A 88 -1.95 -5.63 4.67
N TYR A 89 -1.96 -6.79 4.01
CA TYR A 89 -1.95 -6.85 2.55
C TYR A 89 -3.22 -6.29 1.92
N LEU A 90 -4.39 -6.49 2.54
CA LEU A 90 -5.64 -5.90 2.06
C LEU A 90 -5.64 -4.37 2.17
N ILE A 91 -5.06 -3.82 3.25
CA ILE A 91 -4.87 -2.37 3.40
C ILE A 91 -3.97 -1.84 2.28
N ASN A 92 -2.81 -2.47 2.05
CA ASN A 92 -1.92 -2.11 0.95
C ASN A 92 -2.62 -2.11 -0.40
N LEU A 93 -3.37 -3.17 -0.70
CA LEU A 93 -4.10 -3.31 -1.95
C LEU A 93 -5.17 -2.20 -2.09
N GLY A 94 -5.98 -1.98 -1.06
CA GLY A 94 -7.04 -0.97 -1.07
C GLY A 94 -6.51 0.46 -1.23
N CYS A 95 -5.44 0.81 -0.51
CA CYS A 95 -4.81 2.12 -0.62
C CYS A 95 -4.14 2.33 -1.98
N SER A 96 -3.46 1.31 -2.52
CA SER A 96 -2.84 1.39 -3.84
C SER A 96 -3.90 1.56 -4.94
N LEU A 97 -4.99 0.78 -4.87
CA LEU A 97 -6.12 0.92 -5.80
C LEU A 97 -6.78 2.30 -5.69
N THR A 98 -6.90 2.85 -4.48
CA THR A 98 -7.47 4.19 -4.28
C THR A 98 -6.61 5.25 -4.95
N GLY A 99 -5.28 5.19 -4.80
CA GLY A 99 -4.35 6.09 -5.51
C GLY A 99 -4.50 5.98 -7.03
N VAL A 100 -4.59 4.76 -7.56
CA VAL A 100 -4.80 4.53 -9.01
C VAL A 100 -6.16 5.06 -9.48
N ILE A 101 -7.23 4.87 -8.71
CA ILE A 101 -8.57 5.36 -9.05
C ILE A 101 -8.61 6.90 -9.07
N ILE A 102 -7.88 7.55 -8.15
CA ILE A 102 -7.74 9.01 -8.12
C ILE A 102 -6.93 9.49 -9.33
N ALA A 103 -5.89 8.74 -9.73
CA ALA A 103 -5.09 9.08 -10.90
C ALA A 103 -5.80 8.84 -12.24
N ALA A 104 -6.82 7.99 -12.28
CA ALA A 104 -7.61 7.67 -13.47
C ALA A 104 -8.91 8.48 -13.58
N ARG A 105 -9.10 9.50 -12.74
CA ARG A 105 -10.31 10.33 -12.65
C ARG A 105 -9.94 11.78 -12.48
#